data_AF-A0A0F8Z9R2-F1
#
_entry.id   AF-A0A0F8Z9R2-F1
#
_cell.length_a   1.000
_cell.length_b   1.000
_cell.length_c   1.000
_cell.angle_alpha   90.00
_cell.angle_beta   90.00
_cell.angle_gamma   90.00
#
_symmetry.space_group_name_H-M   'P 1'
#
loop_
_entity.id
_entity.type
_entity.pdbx_description
1 polymer ?
#
loop_
_entity_poly.entity_id
_entity_poly.type
_entity_poly.pdbx_seq_one_letter_code
_entity_poly.pdbx_strand_id
1 'polypeptide(L)'
;MKKLVLLAFALSGAAALVYEVAWTRELALILGSTTYALSTMLATFMAGLAIGGFLGGRVADRSKDLIMIFAGLEFLIGLFGLITLPLISIMPKLYIIFYKWFHLAPTLYYVSQFILCSIVMIIPTTLMGATFPVVSRLLATKMDDMGKWVGNAYSANTTGAIVGSLAAGFLLIPLVGVSTTTLIAASLNLLVAVVMFSLSRKKVKSLVTLGLVMVFAVTAGISLGIKKEDTWFINYYNAFKEPLDKVRSPFEDFHELLYNKDFPEGRVKAWRARRGYLTIQVSGKQEGGGSLD
;
A
#
# COMPACT_ATOMS: atom_id res chain seq x y z
N MET A 1 15.04 -20.53 17.24
CA MET A 1 13.84 -19.67 17.38
C MET A 1 14.13 -18.18 17.15
N LYS A 2 14.96 -17.51 17.99
CA LYS A 2 15.21 -16.06 17.86
C LYS A 2 15.70 -15.60 16.47
N LYS A 3 16.64 -16.32 15.85
CA LYS A 3 17.09 -16.05 14.47
C LYS A 3 15.95 -16.06 13.44
N LEU A 4 15.00 -16.99 13.60
CA LEU A 4 13.87 -17.17 12.71
C LEU A 4 12.86 -16.03 12.87
N VAL A 5 12.63 -15.58 14.12
CA VAL A 5 11.83 -14.39 14.42
C VAL A 5 12.49 -13.13 13.84
N LEU A 6 13.81 -12.98 13.93
CA LEU A 6 14.52 -11.85 13.32
C LEU A 6 14.40 -11.85 11.79
N LEU A 7 14.55 -13.02 11.15
CA LEU A 7 14.36 -13.13 9.70
C LEU A 7 12.92 -12.81 9.29
N ALA A 8 11.93 -13.35 10.03
CA ALA A 8 10.52 -13.04 9.84
C ALA A 8 10.25 -11.53 9.99
N PHE A 9 10.87 -10.89 10.98
CA PHE A 9 10.72 -9.45 11.21
C PHE A 9 11.42 -8.60 10.14
N ALA A 10 12.54 -9.06 9.59
CA ALA A 10 13.16 -8.43 8.43
C ALA A 10 12.26 -8.53 7.18
N LEU A 11 11.65 -9.70 6.93
CA LEU A 11 10.71 -9.87 5.81
C LEU A 11 9.44 -9.01 5.98
N SER A 12 8.93 -8.91 7.21
CA SER A 12 7.82 -8.01 7.56
C SER A 12 8.20 -6.55 7.30
N GLY A 13 9.37 -6.10 7.76
CA GLY A 13 9.88 -4.75 7.49
C GLY A 13 10.05 -4.48 5.99
N ALA A 14 10.54 -5.46 5.23
CA ALA A 14 10.63 -5.36 3.78
C ALA A 14 9.23 -5.18 3.14
N ALA A 15 8.26 -6.02 3.52
CA ALA A 15 6.90 -5.92 3.03
C ALA A 15 6.25 -4.56 3.39
N ALA A 16 6.42 -4.08 4.62
CA ALA A 16 5.92 -2.79 5.08
C ALA A 16 6.38 -1.63 4.19
N LEU A 17 7.68 -1.59 3.86
CA LEU A 17 8.23 -0.55 3.00
C LEU A 17 7.89 -0.75 1.52
N VAL A 18 7.69 -1.99 1.06
CA VAL A 18 7.14 -2.25 -0.27
C VAL A 18 5.72 -1.69 -0.37
N TYR A 19 4.87 -1.89 0.65
CA TYR A 19 3.54 -1.30 0.68
C TYR A 19 3.58 0.23 0.73
N GLU A 20 4.44 0.82 1.56
CA GLU A 20 4.55 2.27 1.66
C GLU A 20 4.89 2.88 0.28
N VAL A 21 5.87 2.32 -0.41
CA VAL A 21 6.27 2.77 -1.76
C VAL A 21 5.16 2.52 -2.79
N ALA A 22 4.48 1.37 -2.73
CA ALA A 22 3.38 1.06 -3.65
C ALA A 22 2.18 2.00 -3.43
N TRP A 23 1.70 2.12 -2.18
CA TRP A 23 0.54 2.94 -1.83
C TRP A 23 0.80 4.43 -2.05
N THR A 24 2.01 4.93 -1.76
CA THR A 24 2.34 6.34 -2.06
C THR A 24 2.27 6.63 -3.56
N ARG A 25 2.69 5.69 -4.43
CA ARG A 25 2.51 5.84 -5.88
C ARG A 25 1.05 5.80 -6.29
N GLU A 26 0.28 4.84 -5.79
CA GLU A 26 -1.16 4.71 -6.10
C GLU A 26 -1.96 5.96 -5.70
N LEU A 27 -1.79 6.39 -4.45
CA LEU A 27 -2.51 7.53 -3.91
C LEU A 27 -2.05 8.85 -4.54
N ALA A 28 -0.78 8.99 -4.91
CA ALA A 28 -0.30 10.15 -5.66
C ALA A 28 -0.94 10.26 -7.06
N LEU A 29 -1.29 9.13 -7.69
CA LEU A 29 -1.99 9.11 -8.98
C LEU A 29 -3.47 9.49 -8.83
N ILE A 30 -4.09 9.21 -7.68
CA ILE A 30 -5.50 9.49 -7.43
C ILE A 30 -5.72 10.91 -6.88
N LEU A 31 -4.97 11.28 -5.84
CA LEU A 31 -5.14 12.55 -5.12
C LEU A 31 -4.32 13.69 -5.74
N GLY A 32 -3.42 13.36 -6.67
CA GLY A 32 -2.46 14.28 -7.26
C GLY A 32 -1.12 14.30 -6.51
N SER A 33 -0.04 14.51 -7.25
CA SER A 33 1.34 14.57 -6.73
C SER A 33 1.67 15.93 -6.10
N THR A 34 0.80 16.44 -5.23
CA THR A 34 1.08 17.70 -4.51
C THR A 34 1.89 17.41 -3.24
N THR A 35 2.68 18.39 -2.81
CA THR A 35 3.39 18.30 -1.53
C THR A 35 2.42 18.03 -0.38
N TYR A 36 1.23 18.63 -0.42
CA TYR A 36 0.18 18.42 0.57
C TYR A 36 -0.31 16.97 0.63
N ALA A 37 -0.61 16.35 -0.52
CA ALA A 37 -1.06 14.96 -0.57
C ALA A 37 0.02 14.00 -0.04
N LEU A 38 1.29 14.20 -0.42
CA LEU A 38 2.42 13.41 0.07
C LEU A 38 2.63 13.58 1.58
N SER A 39 2.60 14.81 2.08
CA SER A 39 2.69 15.09 3.52
C SER A 39 1.54 14.45 4.30
N THR A 40 0.31 14.49 3.76
CA THR A 40 -0.86 13.83 4.35
C THR A 40 -0.70 12.32 4.39
N MET A 41 -0.28 11.68 3.31
CA MET A 41 -0.03 10.23 3.29
C MET A 41 1.01 9.81 4.33
N LEU A 42 2.15 10.50 4.38
CA LEU A 42 3.20 10.24 5.37
C LEU A 42 2.71 10.48 6.79
N ALA A 43 1.97 11.56 7.03
CA ALA A 43 1.40 11.86 8.34
C ALA A 43 0.43 10.75 8.79
N THR A 44 -0.47 10.29 7.92
CA THR A 44 -1.39 9.19 8.19
C THR A 44 -0.62 7.89 8.46
N PHE A 45 0.42 7.59 7.68
CA PHE A 45 1.25 6.40 7.86
C PHE A 45 1.95 6.41 9.22
N MET A 46 2.60 7.52 9.56
CA MET A 46 3.28 7.70 10.85
C MET A 46 2.30 7.70 12.02
N ALA A 47 1.12 8.31 11.87
CA ALA A 47 0.06 8.28 12.89
C ALA A 47 -0.41 6.85 13.16
N GLY A 48 -0.63 6.06 12.11
CA GLY A 48 -0.96 4.64 12.23
C GLY A 48 0.14 3.86 12.94
N LEU A 49 1.41 4.03 12.54
CA LEU A 49 2.55 3.40 13.23
C LEU A 49 2.60 3.76 14.72
N ALA A 50 2.37 5.03 15.07
CA ALA A 50 2.37 5.50 16.44
C ALA A 50 1.22 4.88 17.27
N ILE A 51 0.00 4.88 16.73
CA ILE A 51 -1.17 4.24 17.35
C ILE A 51 -0.91 2.74 17.51
N GLY A 52 -0.39 2.10 16.47
CA GLY A 52 -0.01 0.70 16.43
C GLY A 52 1.02 0.34 17.48
N GLY A 53 2.09 1.12 17.61
CA GLY A 53 3.12 0.92 18.62
C GLY A 53 2.56 1.01 20.05
N PHE A 54 1.70 1.98 20.30
CA PHE A 54 1.06 2.19 21.62
C PHE A 54 0.09 1.06 21.99
N LEU A 55 -0.77 0.66 21.05
CA LEU A 55 -1.73 -0.44 21.25
C LEU A 55 -1.00 -1.79 21.30
N GLY A 56 -0.04 -2.01 20.41
CA GLY A 56 0.80 -3.19 20.32
C GLY A 56 1.61 -3.43 21.58
N GLY A 57 2.14 -2.38 22.22
CA GLY A 57 2.80 -2.49 23.53
C GLY A 57 1.87 -3.04 24.62
N ARG A 58 0.66 -2.47 24.74
CA ARG A 58 -0.34 -2.96 25.73
C ARG A 58 -0.77 -4.40 25.47
N VAL A 59 -0.97 -4.74 24.20
CA VAL A 59 -1.32 -6.10 23.80
C VAL A 59 -0.16 -7.05 24.11
N ALA A 60 1.08 -6.66 23.83
CA ALA A 60 2.26 -7.46 24.10
C ALA A 60 2.47 -7.72 25.61
N ASP A 61 2.23 -6.74 26.47
CA ASP A 61 2.38 -6.89 27.91
C ASP A 61 1.36 -7.84 28.54
N ARG A 62 0.13 -7.86 28.01
CA ARG A 62 -0.97 -8.68 28.55
C ARG A 62 -0.99 -10.11 28.00
N SER A 63 -0.22 -10.39 26.95
CA SER A 63 -0.39 -11.61 26.18
C SER A 63 0.62 -12.69 26.52
N LYS A 64 0.12 -13.93 26.63
CA LYS A 64 0.94 -15.11 26.94
C LYS A 64 1.59 -15.75 25.71
N ASP A 65 1.09 -15.45 24.51
CA ASP A 65 1.56 -16.04 23.25
C ASP A 65 1.80 -14.97 22.18
N LEU A 66 2.96 -14.34 22.24
CA LEU A 66 3.37 -13.27 21.32
C LEU A 66 3.66 -13.79 19.90
N ILE A 67 3.98 -15.07 19.75
CA ILE A 67 4.17 -15.71 18.45
C ILE A 67 2.85 -15.73 17.70
N MET A 68 1.76 -16.13 18.38
CA MET A 68 0.41 -16.11 17.82
C MET A 68 -0.04 -14.71 17.41
N ILE A 69 0.27 -13.69 18.22
CA ILE A 69 -0.10 -12.30 17.93
C ILE A 69 0.68 -11.78 16.74
N PHE A 70 1.99 -12.02 16.69
CA PHE A 70 2.80 -11.61 15.55
C PHE A 70 2.32 -12.29 14.26
N ALA A 71 2.05 -13.59 14.30
CA ALA A 71 1.48 -14.31 13.15
C ALA A 71 0.12 -13.73 12.70
N GLY A 72 -0.75 -13.38 13.65
CA GLY A 72 -2.03 -12.75 13.37
C GLY A 72 -1.90 -11.36 12.77
N LEU A 73 -0.99 -10.53 13.27
CA LEU A 73 -0.69 -9.21 12.70
C LEU A 73 -0.21 -9.34 11.25
N GLU A 74 0.74 -10.24 10.98
CA GLU A 74 1.27 -10.47 9.63
C GLU A 74 0.19 -10.97 8.68
N PHE A 75 -0.66 -11.91 9.12
CA PHE A 75 -1.79 -12.36 8.31
C PHE A 75 -2.75 -11.21 7.96
N LEU A 76 -3.11 -10.40 8.95
CA LEU A 76 -4.02 -9.26 8.75
C LEU A 76 -3.38 -8.20 7.85
N ILE A 77 -2.10 -7.90 8.00
CA ILE A 77 -1.37 -6.96 7.12
C ILE A 77 -1.41 -7.47 5.68
N GLY A 78 -1.08 -8.75 5.45
CA GLY A 78 -1.14 -9.35 4.11
C GLY A 78 -2.54 -9.34 3.51
N LEU A 79 -3.55 -9.66 4.31
CA LEU A 79 -4.96 -9.63 3.89
C LEU A 79 -5.41 -8.21 3.53
N PHE A 80 -5.07 -7.21 4.35
CA PHE A 80 -5.35 -5.82 4.04
C PHE A 80 -4.62 -5.37 2.77
N GLY A 81 -3.37 -5.79 2.58
CA GLY A 81 -2.62 -5.56 1.34
C GLY A 81 -3.38 -6.02 0.10
N LEU A 82 -3.97 -7.22 0.13
CA LEU A 82 -4.82 -7.70 -0.97
C LEU A 82 -6.11 -6.89 -1.11
N ILE A 83 -6.79 -6.58 0.00
CA ILE A 83 -8.03 -5.78 0.00
C ILE A 83 -7.79 -4.36 -0.56
N THR A 84 -6.58 -3.81 -0.41
CA THR A 84 -6.26 -2.48 -0.95
C THR A 84 -6.37 -2.43 -2.48
N LEU A 85 -6.12 -3.52 -3.20
CA LEU A 85 -6.17 -3.54 -4.67
C LEU A 85 -7.57 -3.21 -5.25
N PRO A 86 -8.66 -3.91 -4.87
CA PRO A 86 -10.00 -3.52 -5.29
C PRO A 86 -10.44 -2.18 -4.68
N LEU A 87 -9.99 -1.85 -3.46
CA LEU A 87 -10.34 -0.58 -2.81
C LEU A 87 -9.81 0.62 -3.60
N ILE A 88 -8.56 0.55 -4.07
CA ILE A 88 -7.91 1.57 -4.90
C ILE A 88 -8.63 1.70 -6.24
N SER A 89 -9.18 0.62 -6.80
CA SER A 89 -9.98 0.69 -8.05
C SER A 89 -11.29 1.48 -7.88
N ILE A 90 -11.83 1.55 -6.65
CA ILE A 90 -13.05 2.31 -6.32
C ILE A 90 -12.72 3.77 -5.94
N MET A 91 -11.50 4.02 -5.47
CA MET A 91 -11.07 5.34 -4.97
C MET A 91 -11.26 6.50 -5.97
N PRO A 92 -10.98 6.39 -7.29
CA PRO A 92 -11.24 7.48 -8.23
C PRO A 92 -12.71 7.92 -8.26
N LYS A 93 -13.65 6.97 -8.17
CA LYS A 93 -15.08 7.27 -8.15
C LYS A 93 -15.46 8.04 -6.89
N LEU A 94 -14.96 7.60 -5.74
CA LEU A 94 -15.15 8.29 -4.47
C LEU A 94 -14.52 9.69 -4.49
N TYR A 95 -13.30 9.81 -5.00
CA TYR A 95 -12.61 11.08 -5.14
C TYR A 95 -13.41 12.08 -6.01
N ILE A 96 -13.97 11.67 -7.14
CA ILE A 96 -14.80 12.53 -7.99
C ILE A 96 -16.06 13.01 -7.25
N ILE A 97 -16.70 12.13 -6.48
CA ILE A 97 -17.84 12.52 -5.64
C ILE A 97 -17.39 13.62 -4.67
N PHE A 98 -16.36 13.38 -3.86
CA PHE A 98 -15.84 14.37 -2.91
C PHE A 98 -15.41 15.68 -3.60
N TYR A 99 -14.74 15.61 -4.74
CA TYR A 99 -14.34 16.79 -5.51
C TYR A 99 -15.57 17.64 -5.90
N LYS A 100 -16.63 17.03 -6.44
CA LYS A 100 -17.84 17.77 -6.83
C LYS A 100 -18.47 18.52 -5.67
N TRP A 101 -18.50 17.94 -4.48
CA TRP A 101 -19.11 18.56 -3.30
C TRP A 101 -18.23 19.60 -2.61
N PHE A 102 -16.89 19.46 -2.67
CA PHE A 102 -15.98 20.24 -1.82
C PHE A 102 -14.92 21.08 -2.56
N HIS A 103 -14.83 21.02 -3.90
CA HIS A 103 -13.80 21.74 -4.68
C HIS A 103 -13.79 23.26 -4.48
N LEU A 104 -14.93 23.86 -4.14
CA LEU A 104 -15.06 25.31 -3.94
C LEU A 104 -14.46 25.80 -2.60
N ALA A 105 -14.14 24.89 -1.67
CA ALA A 105 -13.60 25.22 -0.36
C ALA A 105 -12.25 24.50 -0.12
N PRO A 106 -11.10 25.19 -0.28
CA PRO A 106 -9.78 24.57 -0.24
C PRO A 106 -9.51 23.74 1.02
N THR A 107 -9.93 24.22 2.19
CA THR A 107 -9.75 23.49 3.46
C THR A 107 -10.54 22.18 3.49
N LEU A 108 -11.82 22.21 3.10
CA LEU A 108 -12.65 21.00 3.07
C LEU A 108 -12.15 19.99 2.05
N TYR A 109 -11.61 20.46 0.92
CA TYR A 109 -10.97 19.61 -0.07
C TYR A 109 -9.76 18.85 0.51
N TYR A 110 -8.81 19.51 1.17
CA TYR A 110 -7.67 18.81 1.78
C TYR A 110 -8.06 17.89 2.95
N VAL A 111 -9.06 18.27 3.74
CA VAL A 111 -9.61 17.38 4.78
C VAL A 111 -10.22 16.13 4.17
N SER A 112 -10.92 16.24 3.03
CA SER A 112 -11.47 15.07 2.33
C SER A 112 -10.38 14.13 1.81
N GLN A 113 -9.27 14.68 1.29
CA GLN A 113 -8.11 13.87 0.90
C GLN A 113 -7.50 13.13 2.10
N PHE A 114 -7.35 13.82 3.23
CA PHE A 114 -6.86 13.21 4.47
C PHE A 114 -7.76 12.05 4.93
N ILE A 115 -9.07 12.22 4.88
CA ILE A 115 -10.03 11.17 5.25
C ILE A 115 -9.92 9.98 4.29
N LEU A 116 -9.86 10.21 2.97
CA LEU A 116 -9.71 9.15 1.98
C LEU A 116 -8.40 8.37 2.16
N CYS A 117 -7.27 9.07 2.34
CA CYS A 117 -5.98 8.44 2.68
C CYS A 117 -6.08 7.60 3.97
N SER A 118 -6.71 8.16 5.00
CA SER A 118 -6.83 7.50 6.30
C SER A 118 -7.65 6.23 6.23
N ILE A 119 -8.75 6.20 5.47
CA ILE A 119 -9.56 5.00 5.27
C ILE A 119 -8.72 3.85 4.68
N VAL A 120 -7.81 4.16 3.76
CA VAL A 120 -6.95 3.15 3.11
C VAL A 120 -5.79 2.73 4.02
N MET A 121 -5.12 3.69 4.66
CA MET A 121 -3.81 3.44 5.27
C MET A 121 -3.87 3.20 6.79
N ILE A 122 -4.83 3.76 7.53
CA ILE A 122 -4.73 3.81 9.00
C ILE A 122 -4.77 2.41 9.63
N ILE A 123 -5.59 1.51 9.09
CA ILE A 123 -5.74 0.15 9.62
C ILE A 123 -4.44 -0.65 9.38
N PRO A 124 -3.96 -0.83 8.13
CA PRO A 124 -2.75 -1.61 7.91
C PRO A 124 -1.52 -1.02 8.59
N THR A 125 -1.38 0.31 8.64
CA THR A 125 -0.23 0.96 9.30
C THR A 125 -0.28 0.84 10.82
N THR A 126 -1.48 0.82 11.42
CA THR A 126 -1.65 0.47 12.84
C THR A 126 -1.22 -0.97 13.13
N LEU A 127 -1.57 -1.91 12.26
CA LEU A 127 -1.14 -3.30 12.40
C LEU A 127 0.39 -3.42 12.27
N MET A 128 0.98 -2.72 11.29
CA MET A 128 2.44 -2.66 11.11
C MET A 128 3.14 -2.06 12.33
N GLY A 129 2.62 -0.97 12.89
CA GLY A 129 3.18 -0.33 14.09
C GLY A 129 3.16 -1.25 15.32
N ALA A 130 2.15 -2.14 15.42
CA ALA A 130 2.04 -3.08 16.52
C ALA A 130 3.07 -4.22 16.45
N THR A 131 3.68 -4.49 15.30
CA THR A 131 4.65 -5.60 15.15
C THR A 131 5.91 -5.39 15.99
N PHE A 132 6.44 -4.16 16.06
CA PHE A 132 7.70 -3.87 16.73
C PHE A 132 7.65 -4.13 18.25
N PRO A 133 6.67 -3.61 19.01
CA PRO A 133 6.54 -3.94 20.44
C PRO A 133 6.36 -5.43 20.70
N VAL A 134 5.57 -6.12 19.86
CA VAL A 134 5.30 -7.56 19.99
C VAL A 134 6.58 -8.37 19.78
N VAL A 135 7.34 -8.09 18.72
CA VAL A 135 8.60 -8.79 18.43
C VAL A 135 9.68 -8.45 19.45
N SER A 136 9.77 -7.20 19.88
CA SER A 136 10.70 -6.76 20.92
C SER A 136 10.46 -7.52 22.22
N ARG A 137 9.20 -7.61 22.68
CA ARG A 137 8.82 -8.37 23.87
C ARG A 137 9.06 -9.87 23.70
N LEU A 138 8.85 -10.41 22.50
CA LEU A 138 9.08 -11.82 22.18
C LEU A 138 10.57 -12.20 22.25
N LEU A 139 11.48 -11.31 21.85
CA LEU A 139 12.92 -11.56 21.83
C LEU A 139 13.62 -11.21 23.15
N ALA A 140 13.20 -10.13 23.81
CA ALA A 140 13.78 -9.59 25.05
C ALA A 140 13.07 -10.15 26.30
N THR A 141 13.36 -11.41 26.64
CA THR A 141 12.75 -12.12 27.78
C THR A 141 13.42 -11.85 29.13
N LYS A 142 14.67 -11.35 29.13
CA LYS A 142 15.46 -11.03 30.34
C LYS A 142 15.86 -9.56 30.29
N MET A 143 15.90 -8.88 31.44
CA MET A 143 16.33 -7.47 31.51
C MET A 143 17.78 -7.29 31.03
N ASP A 144 18.68 -8.20 31.42
CA ASP A 144 20.12 -8.11 31.09
C ASP A 144 20.41 -8.11 29.58
N ASP A 145 19.59 -8.79 28.78
CA ASP A 145 19.76 -8.88 27.33
C ASP A 145 18.79 -7.94 26.56
N MET A 146 18.05 -7.07 27.25
CA MET A 146 16.96 -6.30 26.64
C MET A 146 17.47 -5.38 25.52
N GLY A 147 18.51 -4.59 25.79
CA GLY A 147 19.11 -3.69 24.80
C GLY A 147 19.61 -4.43 23.56
N LYS A 148 20.28 -5.58 23.75
CA LYS A 148 20.78 -6.43 22.66
C LYS A 148 19.67 -6.93 21.76
N TRP A 149 18.59 -7.49 22.33
CA TRP A 149 17.52 -8.08 21.53
C TRP A 149 16.61 -7.04 20.86
N VAL A 150 16.36 -5.91 21.52
CA VAL A 150 15.65 -4.78 20.91
C VAL A 150 16.48 -4.18 19.77
N GLY A 151 17.78 -3.96 19.98
CA GLY A 151 18.69 -3.49 18.94
C GLY A 151 18.78 -4.43 17.74
N ASN A 152 18.84 -5.75 17.98
CA ASN A 152 18.80 -6.76 16.91
C ASN A 152 17.48 -6.73 16.14
N ALA A 153 16.34 -6.59 16.83
CA ALA A 153 15.03 -6.48 16.19
C ALA A 153 14.94 -5.22 15.32
N TYR A 154 15.40 -4.08 15.83
CA TYR A 154 15.45 -2.82 15.10
C TYR A 154 16.37 -2.91 13.87
N SER A 155 17.54 -3.52 14.01
CA SER A 155 18.49 -3.71 12.91
C SER A 155 17.92 -4.63 11.82
N ALA A 156 17.28 -5.74 12.21
CA ALA A 156 16.67 -6.67 11.27
C ALA A 156 15.52 -6.02 10.49
N ASN A 157 14.60 -5.33 11.18
CA ASN A 157 13.50 -4.61 10.55
C ASN A 157 13.99 -3.52 9.61
N THR A 158 14.97 -2.72 10.06
CA THR A 158 15.53 -1.62 9.25
C THR A 158 16.26 -2.13 8.02
N THR A 159 17.01 -3.23 8.15
CA THR A 159 17.67 -3.87 6.99
C THR A 159 16.64 -4.37 5.99
N GLY A 160 15.60 -5.05 6.47
CA GLY A 160 14.48 -5.48 5.65
C GLY A 160 13.79 -4.32 4.94
N ALA A 161 13.48 -3.26 5.69
CA ALA A 161 12.86 -2.02 5.21
C ALA A 161 13.68 -1.36 4.09
N ILE A 162 15.01 -1.25 4.25
CA ILE A 162 15.91 -0.69 3.22
C ILE A 162 15.88 -1.56 1.96
N VAL A 163 15.99 -2.89 2.10
CA VAL A 163 15.94 -3.81 0.95
C VAL A 163 14.58 -3.73 0.27
N GLY A 164 13.49 -3.68 1.04
CA GLY A 164 12.12 -3.58 0.55
C GLY A 164 11.86 -2.29 -0.22
N SER A 165 12.29 -1.14 0.31
CA SER A 165 12.08 0.16 -0.34
C SER A 165 12.87 0.28 -1.65
N LEU A 166 14.12 -0.17 -1.66
CA LEU A 166 14.95 -0.21 -2.87
C LEU A 166 14.37 -1.18 -3.91
N ALA A 167 14.00 -2.40 -3.49
CA ALA A 167 13.40 -3.38 -4.38
C ALA A 167 12.08 -2.86 -4.96
N ALA A 168 11.20 -2.26 -4.15
CA ALA A 168 9.94 -1.70 -4.62
C ALA A 168 10.15 -0.59 -5.65
N GLY A 169 10.95 0.43 -5.32
CA GLY A 169 11.11 1.62 -6.14
C GLY A 169 11.87 1.37 -7.45
N PHE A 170 12.89 0.50 -7.44
CA PHE A 170 13.82 0.33 -8.56
C PHE A 170 13.67 -0.99 -9.34
N LEU A 171 13.05 -2.02 -8.76
CA LEU A 171 12.94 -3.34 -9.40
C LEU A 171 11.49 -3.77 -9.58
N LEU A 172 10.73 -3.95 -8.49
CA LEU A 172 9.40 -4.54 -8.53
C LEU A 172 8.42 -3.67 -9.30
N ILE A 173 8.30 -2.38 -8.95
CA ILE A 173 7.33 -1.50 -9.62
C ILE A 173 7.67 -1.32 -11.11
N PRO A 174 8.93 -1.03 -11.52
CA PRO A 174 9.26 -0.92 -12.94
C PRO A 174 9.11 -2.21 -13.74
N LEU A 175 9.37 -3.38 -13.16
CA LEU A 175 9.36 -4.66 -13.88
C LEU A 175 7.97 -5.28 -13.95
N VAL A 176 7.24 -5.31 -12.82
CA VAL A 176 5.98 -6.04 -12.69
C VAL A 176 4.77 -5.16 -12.41
N GLY A 177 4.96 -3.86 -12.19
CA GLY A 177 3.89 -2.91 -11.89
C GLY A 177 3.52 -2.89 -10.40
N VAL A 178 2.70 -1.90 -10.02
CA VAL A 178 2.38 -1.64 -8.60
C VAL A 178 1.46 -2.71 -8.02
N SER A 179 0.46 -3.18 -8.76
CA SER A 179 -0.47 -4.23 -8.27
C SER A 179 0.26 -5.53 -7.91
N THR A 180 1.13 -6.01 -8.80
CA THR A 180 1.92 -7.22 -8.55
C THR A 180 2.92 -7.02 -7.43
N THR A 181 3.49 -5.81 -7.31
CA THR A 181 4.36 -5.44 -6.18
C THR A 181 3.63 -5.58 -4.83
N THR A 182 2.39 -5.08 -4.74
CA THR A 182 1.53 -5.24 -3.56
C THR A 182 1.22 -6.71 -3.27
N LEU A 183 0.97 -7.52 -4.30
CA LEU A 183 0.73 -8.96 -4.15
C LEU A 183 1.97 -9.71 -3.64
N ILE A 184 3.16 -9.32 -4.09
CA ILE A 184 4.43 -9.87 -3.58
C ILE A 184 4.58 -9.53 -2.09
N ALA A 185 4.34 -8.27 -1.68
CA ALA A 185 4.38 -7.87 -0.28
C ALA A 185 3.36 -8.68 0.56
N ALA A 186 2.13 -8.82 0.09
CA ALA A 186 1.11 -9.62 0.77
C ALA A 186 1.50 -11.09 0.92
N SER A 187 2.14 -11.65 -0.11
CA SER A 187 2.63 -13.02 -0.08
C SER A 187 3.78 -13.20 0.93
N LEU A 188 4.65 -12.20 1.08
CA LEU A 188 5.68 -12.18 2.13
C LEU A 188 5.07 -12.18 3.53
N ASN A 189 4.07 -11.33 3.79
CA ASN A 189 3.39 -11.33 5.09
C ASN A 189 2.66 -12.66 5.35
N LEU A 190 1.98 -13.24 4.35
CA LEU A 190 1.36 -14.55 4.52
C LEU A 190 2.39 -15.63 4.84
N LEU A 191 3.53 -15.63 4.14
CA LEU A 191 4.63 -16.56 4.42
C LEU A 191 5.10 -16.42 5.86
N VAL A 192 5.33 -15.19 6.33
CA VAL A 192 5.69 -14.93 7.73
C VAL A 192 4.61 -15.44 8.68
N ALA A 193 3.34 -15.16 8.40
CA ALA A 193 2.21 -15.60 9.23
C ALA A 193 2.14 -17.13 9.34
N VAL A 194 2.25 -17.86 8.23
CA VAL A 194 2.24 -19.33 8.21
C VAL A 194 3.41 -19.90 9.00
N VAL A 195 4.62 -19.39 8.78
CA VAL A 195 5.81 -19.82 9.52
C VAL A 195 5.63 -19.55 11.01
N MET A 196 5.16 -18.37 11.41
CA MET A 196 4.98 -18.03 12.82
C MET A 196 3.84 -18.81 13.48
N PHE A 197 2.72 -19.06 12.79
CA PHE A 197 1.66 -19.94 13.30
C PHE A 197 2.17 -21.37 13.55
N SER A 198 3.04 -21.89 12.67
CA SER A 198 3.63 -23.23 12.84
C SER A 198 4.55 -23.35 14.06
N LEU A 199 5.11 -22.22 14.52
CA LEU A 199 5.99 -22.14 15.68
C LEU A 199 5.25 -21.81 16.99
N SER A 200 3.96 -21.49 16.91
CA SER A 200 3.14 -21.17 18.08
C SER A 200 2.94 -22.38 18.98
N ARG A 201 2.98 -22.18 20.31
CA ARG A 201 2.75 -23.27 21.28
C ARG A 201 1.30 -23.68 21.32
N LYS A 202 0.38 -22.76 21.02
CA LYS A 202 -1.01 -23.09 20.75
C LYS A 202 -1.06 -23.71 19.37
N LYS A 203 -1.32 -25.03 19.29
CA LYS A 203 -1.64 -25.69 18.03
C LYS A 203 -2.86 -25.01 17.43
N VAL A 204 -2.63 -24.09 16.50
CA VAL A 204 -3.67 -23.65 15.57
C VAL A 204 -4.04 -24.90 14.80
N LYS A 205 -5.32 -25.32 14.87
CA LYS A 205 -5.77 -26.52 14.16
C LYS A 205 -5.41 -26.36 12.68
N SER A 206 -4.86 -27.40 12.05
CA SER A 206 -4.49 -27.37 10.62
C SER A 206 -5.61 -26.84 9.73
N LEU A 207 -6.87 -27.13 10.09
CA LEU A 207 -8.08 -26.59 9.44
C LEU A 207 -8.19 -25.06 9.49
N VAL A 208 -7.78 -24.41 10.58
CA VAL A 208 -7.80 -22.95 10.70
C VAL A 208 -6.70 -22.34 9.84
N THR A 209 -5.49 -22.92 9.86
CA THR A 209 -4.40 -22.46 8.97
C THR A 209 -4.78 -22.62 7.51
N LEU A 210 -5.37 -23.77 7.14
CA LEU A 210 -5.93 -23.99 5.80
C LEU A 210 -7.01 -22.96 5.46
N GLY A 211 -7.93 -22.68 6.38
CA GLY A 211 -8.95 -21.65 6.21
C GLY A 211 -8.37 -20.26 5.95
N LEU A 212 -7.34 -19.85 6.70
CA LEU A 212 -6.66 -18.57 6.50
C LEU A 212 -5.95 -18.49 5.14
N VAL A 213 -5.25 -19.57 4.75
CA VAL A 213 -4.61 -19.66 3.44
C VAL A 213 -5.64 -19.61 2.32
N MET A 214 -6.78 -20.30 2.48
CA MET A 214 -7.89 -20.25 1.52
C MET A 214 -8.48 -18.84 1.41
N VAL A 215 -8.72 -18.15 2.53
CA VAL A 215 -9.18 -16.75 2.53
C VAL A 215 -8.20 -15.85 1.80
N PHE A 216 -6.90 -16.03 2.03
CA PHE A 216 -5.87 -15.28 1.31
C PHE A 216 -5.88 -15.61 -0.19
N ALA A 217 -5.93 -16.89 -0.55
CA ALA A 217 -5.92 -17.34 -1.95
C ALA A 217 -7.15 -16.84 -2.72
N VAL A 218 -8.34 -16.86 -2.10
CA VAL A 218 -9.57 -16.31 -2.67
C VAL A 218 -9.43 -14.80 -2.87
N THR A 219 -8.98 -14.07 -1.86
CA THR A 219 -8.79 -12.61 -1.97
C THR A 219 -7.74 -12.26 -3.03
N ALA A 220 -6.68 -13.06 -3.13
CA ALA A 220 -5.65 -12.91 -4.16
C ALA A 220 -6.21 -13.20 -5.57
N GLY A 221 -7.01 -14.25 -5.72
CA GLY A 221 -7.68 -14.59 -6.97
C GLY A 221 -8.64 -13.49 -7.43
N ILE A 222 -9.43 -12.93 -6.52
CA ILE A 222 -10.28 -11.75 -6.80
C ILE A 222 -9.42 -10.57 -7.25
N SER A 223 -8.32 -10.31 -6.55
CA SER A 223 -7.42 -9.19 -6.85
C SER A 223 -6.72 -9.34 -8.20
N LEU A 224 -6.35 -10.57 -8.57
CA LEU A 224 -5.75 -10.91 -9.87
C LEU A 224 -6.78 -10.90 -11.01
N GLY A 225 -8.05 -11.16 -10.70
CA GLY A 225 -9.16 -11.12 -11.66
C GLY A 225 -9.59 -9.72 -12.06
N ILE A 226 -9.10 -8.67 -11.39
CA ILE A 226 -9.33 -7.27 -11.79
C ILE A 226 -8.66 -7.06 -13.15
N LYS A 227 -9.44 -6.72 -14.18
CA LYS A 227 -8.93 -6.52 -15.54
C LYS A 227 -7.89 -5.41 -15.54
N LYS A 228 -6.81 -5.59 -16.29
CA LYS A 228 -5.76 -4.57 -16.49
C LYS A 228 -6.34 -3.24 -17.02
N GLU A 229 -7.42 -3.33 -17.79
CA GLU A 229 -8.18 -2.19 -18.33
C GLU A 229 -8.80 -1.32 -17.23
N ASP A 230 -9.28 -1.92 -16.14
CA ASP A 230 -9.89 -1.22 -15.00
C ASP A 230 -8.87 -0.64 -14.01
N THR A 231 -7.60 -1.04 -14.15
CA THR A 231 -6.47 -0.63 -13.30
C THR A 231 -5.43 0.18 -14.09
N TRP A 232 -5.82 0.76 -15.22
CA TRP A 232 -4.94 1.54 -16.10
C TRP A 232 -4.12 2.59 -15.35
N PHE A 233 -4.76 3.31 -14.42
CA PHE A 233 -4.13 4.38 -13.62
C PHE A 233 -3.01 3.83 -12.71
N ILE A 234 -3.15 2.59 -12.24
CA ILE A 234 -2.26 1.84 -11.32
C ILE A 234 -1.08 1.23 -12.10
N ASN A 235 -1.30 0.85 -13.36
CA ASN A 235 -0.33 0.21 -14.25
C ASN A 235 0.38 1.18 -15.20
N TYR A 236 0.53 2.46 -14.79
CA TYR A 236 1.12 3.53 -15.62
C TYR A 236 2.48 3.18 -16.26
N TYR A 237 3.30 2.33 -15.63
CA TYR A 237 4.59 1.88 -16.21
C TYR A 237 4.43 0.82 -17.31
N ASN A 238 3.35 0.03 -17.29
CA ASN A 238 3.01 -0.93 -18.35
C ASN A 238 2.19 -0.29 -19.47
N ALA A 239 1.57 0.86 -19.24
CA ALA A 239 0.83 1.63 -20.24
C ALA A 239 1.67 2.05 -21.45
N PHE A 240 3.00 2.15 -21.30
CA PHE A 240 3.92 2.42 -22.40
C PHE A 240 4.21 1.19 -23.28
N LYS A 241 3.87 -0.02 -22.83
CA LYS A 241 4.05 -1.28 -23.56
C LYS A 241 2.79 -1.76 -24.28
N GLU A 242 1.61 -1.26 -23.89
CA GLU A 242 0.32 -1.61 -24.50
C GLU A 242 0.03 -0.70 -25.71
N PRO A 243 -0.49 -1.25 -26.83
CA PRO A 243 -1.00 -0.48 -27.96
C PRO A 243 -2.06 0.55 -27.54
N LEU A 244 -1.94 1.78 -28.04
CA LEU A 244 -2.72 2.96 -27.64
C LEU A 244 -4.24 2.85 -27.87
N ASP A 245 -4.68 1.92 -28.72
CA ASP A 245 -6.08 1.65 -29.06
C ASP A 245 -6.84 0.87 -27.97
N LYS A 246 -6.12 0.23 -27.04
CA LYS A 246 -6.72 -0.52 -25.91
C LYS A 246 -6.84 0.30 -24.62
N VAL A 247 -6.44 1.56 -24.67
CA VAL A 247 -6.39 2.47 -23.53
C VAL A 247 -7.75 3.14 -23.31
N ARG A 248 -8.62 2.55 -22.49
CA ARG A 248 -9.83 3.24 -22.04
C ARG A 248 -9.51 4.15 -20.85
N SER A 249 -9.46 5.45 -21.12
CA SER A 249 -9.48 6.47 -20.08
C SER A 249 -10.80 6.36 -19.30
N PRO A 250 -10.80 6.41 -17.95
CA PRO A 250 -12.03 6.46 -17.14
C PRO A 250 -12.82 7.76 -17.39
N PHE A 251 -12.17 8.73 -18.03
CA PHE A 251 -12.80 9.86 -18.68
C PHE A 251 -13.12 9.44 -20.13
N GLU A 252 -14.20 8.68 -20.32
CA GLU A 252 -14.69 8.23 -21.64
C GLU A 252 -15.15 9.41 -22.53
N ASP A 253 -15.03 10.65 -22.06
CA ASP A 253 -15.46 11.85 -22.76
C ASP A 253 -14.36 12.54 -23.60
N PHE A 254 -13.11 12.04 -23.63
CA PHE A 254 -12.07 12.61 -24.50
C PHE A 254 -12.26 12.17 -25.95
N HIS A 255 -12.64 13.11 -26.82
CA HIS A 255 -13.00 12.86 -28.21
C HIS A 255 -11.86 13.06 -29.19
N GLU A 256 -10.94 13.99 -28.89
CA GLU A 256 -9.91 14.43 -29.84
C GLU A 256 -8.57 14.65 -29.13
N LEU A 257 -7.51 14.03 -29.64
CA LEU A 257 -6.14 14.27 -29.20
C LEU A 257 -5.57 15.47 -29.98
N LEU A 258 -5.38 16.60 -29.31
CA LEU A 258 -4.91 17.84 -29.93
C LEU A 258 -3.39 17.96 -29.98
N TYR A 259 -2.71 17.38 -28.99
CA TYR A 259 -1.26 17.46 -28.87
C TYR A 259 -0.71 16.19 -28.24
N ASN A 260 0.43 15.70 -28.74
CA ASN A 260 1.12 14.54 -28.19
C ASN A 260 2.62 14.64 -28.52
N LYS A 261 3.44 14.93 -27.52
CA LYS A 261 4.89 15.04 -27.70
C LYS A 261 5.64 14.46 -26.51
N ASP A 262 6.71 13.73 -26.81
CA ASP A 262 7.63 13.19 -25.84
C ASP A 262 8.73 14.20 -25.51
N PHE A 263 8.94 14.44 -24.21
CA PHE A 263 10.03 15.24 -23.67
C PHE A 263 10.86 14.40 -22.69
N PRO A 264 12.13 14.75 -22.43
CA PRO A 264 12.96 14.10 -21.42
C PRO A 264 12.29 14.05 -20.03
N GLU A 265 11.47 15.06 -19.71
CA GLU A 265 10.77 15.21 -18.43
C GLU A 265 9.43 14.47 -18.37
N GLY A 266 8.92 13.99 -19.51
CA GLY A 266 7.63 13.32 -19.60
C GLY A 266 6.88 13.51 -20.91
N ARG A 267 5.84 12.70 -21.14
CA ARG A 267 4.99 12.79 -22.32
C ARG A 267 3.88 13.82 -22.11
N VAL A 268 3.84 14.91 -22.86
CA VAL A 268 2.75 15.89 -22.79
C VAL A 268 1.70 15.55 -23.83
N LYS A 269 0.46 15.36 -23.38
CA LYS A 269 -0.73 15.20 -24.20
C LYS A 269 -1.71 16.33 -23.92
N ALA A 270 -2.40 16.82 -24.94
CA ALA A 270 -3.58 17.66 -24.77
C ALA A 270 -4.77 17.01 -25.43
N TRP A 271 -5.89 16.97 -24.73
CA TRP A 271 -7.13 16.36 -25.17
C TRP A 271 -8.26 17.38 -25.20
N ARG A 272 -9.19 17.23 -26.12
CA ARG A 272 -10.47 17.90 -26.11
C ARG A 272 -11.55 16.91 -25.68
N ALA A 273 -12.26 17.23 -24.60
CA ALA A 273 -13.41 16.49 -24.13
C ALA A 273 -14.71 16.91 -24.87
N ARG A 274 -15.73 16.05 -24.83
CA ARG A 274 -17.10 16.40 -25.23
C ARG A 274 -17.54 17.65 -24.45
N ARG A 275 -18.04 18.67 -25.17
CA ARG A 275 -18.38 20.05 -24.70
C ARG A 275 -17.22 21.06 -24.63
N GLY A 276 -16.16 20.89 -25.44
CA GLY A 276 -15.15 21.96 -25.63
C GLY A 276 -14.14 22.11 -24.50
N TYR A 277 -14.19 21.26 -23.48
CA TYR A 277 -13.24 21.28 -22.37
C TYR A 277 -11.87 20.78 -22.83
N LEU A 278 -10.84 21.61 -22.67
CA LEU A 278 -9.47 21.23 -22.96
C LEU A 278 -8.85 20.62 -21.70
N THR A 279 -8.04 19.58 -21.85
CA THR A 279 -7.21 19.10 -20.75
C THR A 279 -5.79 18.81 -21.20
N ILE A 280 -4.85 19.09 -20.31
CA ILE A 280 -3.43 18.82 -20.50
C ILE A 280 -3.06 17.69 -19.55
N GLN A 281 -2.39 16.69 -20.10
CA GLN A 281 -1.92 15.52 -19.40
C GLN A 281 -0.41 15.42 -19.58
N VAL A 282 0.36 15.48 -18.51
CA VAL A 282 1.82 15.27 -18.54
C VAL A 282 2.11 13.93 -17.91
N SER A 283 2.76 13.05 -18.65
CA SER A 283 3.07 11.69 -18.21
C SER A 283 1.83 10.99 -17.65
N GLY A 284 0.73 10.99 -18.41
CA GLY A 284 -0.53 10.34 -17.99
C GLY A 284 -1.29 11.01 -16.86
N LYS A 285 -0.74 12.05 -16.21
CA LYS A 285 -1.38 12.82 -15.15
C LYS A 285 -2.02 14.08 -15.71
N GLN A 286 -3.29 14.34 -15.36
CA GLN A 286 -3.98 15.56 -15.74
C GLN A 286 -3.39 16.75 -14.97
N GLU A 287 -2.65 17.64 -15.64
CA GLU A 287 -2.01 18.82 -15.04
C GLU A 287 -2.91 20.07 -15.09
N GLY A 288 -3.95 20.06 -15.93
CA GLY A 288 -4.90 21.16 -16.00
C GLY A 288 -6.03 20.92 -16.99
N GLY A 289 -7.10 21.71 -16.87
CA GLY A 289 -8.19 21.73 -17.84
C GLY A 289 -9.06 22.97 -17.70
N GLY A 290 -9.71 23.36 -18.79
CA GLY A 290 -10.51 24.57 -18.86
C GLY A 290 -11.53 24.54 -19.99
N SER A 291 -12.61 25.27 -19.80
CA SER A 291 -13.59 25.61 -20.83
C SER A 291 -12.94 26.45 -21.94
N LEU A 292 -13.27 26.18 -23.20
CA LEU A 292 -12.95 27.09 -24.32
C LEU A 292 -14.05 28.14 -24.56
N ASP A 293 -15.11 28.12 -23.76
CA ASP A 293 -16.12 29.19 -23.68
C ASP A 293 -15.72 30.23 -22.63
#